data_AF-A0A4R5AKQ5-F1
#
_entry.id   AF-A0A4R5AKQ5-F1
#
_cell.length_a   1.000
_cell.length_b   1.000
_cell.length_c   1.000
_cell.angle_alpha   90.00
_cell.angle_beta   90.00
_cell.angle_gamma   90.00
#
_symmetry.space_group_name_H-M   'P 1'
#
loop_
_entity.id
_entity.type
_entity.pdbx_description
1 polymer ?
#
loop_
_entity_poly.entity_id
_entity_poly.type
_entity_poly.pdbx_seq_one_letter_code
_entity_poly.pdbx_strand_id
1 'polypeptide(L)'
;MKDALAIHRALLEWEAVHEIVRLPIAIADADELPKALGLPADRCLVTRVYACNDVFGTGRFLAGVIVPAGARPPTEAVRLAVGARNIRPARADLVNAVTEYAAGLVCPLLLPSSMPLLIDRRAVDGLPGDDVVYTATGEASTALGIRGRTLYALSQAKPVDLLSPASGLADPIGSVGSAAGAGRASGR
;
A
#
# COMPACT_ATOMS: atom_id res chain seq x y z
N MET A 1 -22.92 -4.96 1.25
CA MET A 1 -21.44 -4.96 1.24
C MET A 1 -20.99 -5.56 -0.08
N LYS A 2 -19.93 -5.00 -0.69
CA LYS A 2 -19.31 -5.53 -1.90
C LYS A 2 -18.59 -6.84 -1.58
N ASP A 3 -18.70 -7.78 -2.51
CA ASP A 3 -18.21 -9.15 -2.40
C ASP A 3 -17.47 -9.57 -3.69
N ALA A 4 -17.08 -10.84 -3.75
CA ALA A 4 -16.39 -11.40 -4.90
C ALA A 4 -17.20 -11.32 -6.20
N LEU A 5 -18.54 -11.41 -6.12
CA LEU A 5 -19.41 -11.34 -7.29
C LEU A 5 -19.44 -9.92 -7.87
N ALA A 6 -19.47 -8.89 -7.01
CA ALA A 6 -19.37 -7.50 -7.45
C ALA A 6 -18.04 -7.23 -8.17
N ILE A 7 -16.92 -7.71 -7.61
CA ILE A 7 -15.60 -7.62 -8.23
C ILE A 7 -15.55 -8.36 -9.57
N HIS A 8 -16.02 -9.61 -9.60
CA HIS A 8 -16.00 -10.44 -10.79
C HIS A 8 -16.77 -9.79 -11.95
N ARG A 9 -17.98 -9.26 -11.70
CA ARG A 9 -18.78 -8.57 -12.71
C ARG A 9 -18.08 -7.34 -13.28
N ALA A 10 -17.52 -6.50 -12.42
CA ALA A 10 -16.78 -5.31 -12.86
C ALA A 10 -15.55 -5.68 -13.70
N LEU A 11 -14.80 -6.72 -13.30
CA LEU A 11 -13.64 -7.17 -14.06
C LEU A 11 -14.00 -7.79 -15.41
N LEU A 12 -15.17 -8.44 -15.52
CA LEU A 12 -15.69 -8.89 -16.82
C LEU A 12 -16.05 -7.70 -17.72
N GLU A 13 -16.70 -6.67 -17.18
CA GLU A 13 -17.03 -5.44 -17.92
C GLU A 13 -15.78 -4.71 -18.43
N TRP A 14 -14.68 -4.79 -17.69
CA TRP A 14 -13.39 -4.20 -18.09
C TRP A 14 -12.51 -5.15 -18.92
N GLU A 15 -13.02 -6.34 -19.27
CA GLU A 15 -12.27 -7.37 -20.00
C GLU A 15 -10.93 -7.74 -19.35
N ALA A 16 -10.86 -7.63 -18.01
CA ALA A 16 -9.65 -7.86 -17.25
C ALA A 16 -9.48 -9.37 -16.96
N VAL A 17 -8.36 -9.94 -17.37
CA VAL A 17 -8.02 -11.34 -17.04
C VAL A 17 -7.79 -11.47 -15.53
N HIS A 18 -8.57 -12.31 -14.89
CA HIS A 18 -8.53 -12.53 -13.45
C HIS A 18 -9.04 -13.93 -13.07
N GLU A 19 -8.75 -14.33 -11.84
CA GLU A 19 -9.31 -15.52 -11.20
C GLU A 19 -9.91 -15.15 -9.83
N ILE A 20 -11.05 -15.75 -9.49
CA ILE A 20 -11.58 -15.74 -8.12
C ILE A 20 -11.25 -17.10 -7.51
N VAL A 21 -10.31 -17.10 -6.56
CA VAL A 21 -9.82 -18.30 -5.90
C VAL A 21 -10.60 -18.51 -4.61
N ARG A 22 -11.10 -19.73 -4.38
CA ARG A 22 -11.66 -20.10 -3.07
C ARG A 22 -10.52 -20.43 -2.11
N LEU A 23 -10.55 -19.79 -0.94
CA LEU A 23 -9.57 -20.03 0.10
C LEU A 23 -9.87 -21.36 0.81
N PRO A 24 -8.84 -22.14 1.18
CA PRO A 24 -9.03 -23.37 1.94
C PRO A 24 -9.44 -23.10 3.39
N ILE A 25 -9.17 -21.89 3.90
CA ILE A 25 -9.58 -21.40 5.21
C ILE A 25 -10.14 -19.99 5.07
N ALA A 26 -11.19 -19.67 5.82
CA ALA A 26 -11.72 -18.32 5.88
C ALA A 26 -10.75 -17.39 6.63
N ILE A 27 -10.62 -16.16 6.17
CA ILE A 27 -9.76 -15.12 6.75
C ILE A 27 -10.58 -13.94 7.28
N ALA A 28 -10.12 -13.30 8.35
CA ALA A 28 -10.72 -12.09 8.89
C ALA A 28 -9.98 -10.83 8.40
N ASP A 29 -8.68 -10.97 8.10
CA ASP A 29 -7.81 -9.92 7.61
C ASP A 29 -7.02 -10.38 6.38
N ALA A 30 -6.82 -9.48 5.41
CA ALA A 30 -6.08 -9.74 4.19
C ALA A 30 -4.60 -10.09 4.44
N ASP A 31 -4.03 -9.71 5.58
CA ASP A 31 -2.69 -10.14 6.00
C ASP A 31 -2.61 -11.68 6.21
N GLU A 32 -3.74 -12.38 6.32
CA GLU A 32 -3.79 -13.84 6.43
C GLU A 32 -3.70 -14.56 5.07
N LEU A 33 -3.84 -13.84 3.96
CA LEU A 33 -3.80 -14.40 2.60
C LEU A 33 -2.55 -15.25 2.31
N PRO A 34 -1.31 -14.85 2.66
CA PRO A 34 -0.13 -15.66 2.39
C PRO A 34 -0.23 -17.05 3.01
N LYS A 35 -0.72 -17.11 4.26
CA LYS A 35 -0.91 -18.37 4.98
C LYS A 35 -2.05 -19.19 4.37
N ALA A 36 -3.17 -18.56 4.02
CA ALA A 36 -4.31 -19.24 3.44
C ALA A 36 -4.01 -19.83 2.05
N LEU A 37 -3.18 -19.15 1.25
CA LEU A 37 -2.82 -19.57 -0.10
C LEU A 37 -1.53 -20.41 -0.16
N GLY A 38 -0.73 -20.44 0.90
CA GLY A 38 0.60 -21.06 0.88
C GLY A 38 1.59 -20.32 -0.02
N LEU A 39 1.45 -19.00 -0.12
CA LEU A 39 2.24 -18.13 -0.99
C LEU A 39 3.15 -17.19 -0.18
N PRO A 40 4.25 -16.69 -0.77
CA PRO A 40 5.06 -15.66 -0.13
C PRO A 40 4.29 -14.33 -0.06
N ALA A 41 4.60 -13.53 0.96
CA ALA A 41 3.83 -12.33 1.30
C ALA A 41 3.91 -11.21 0.25
N ASP A 42 4.97 -11.18 -0.55
CA ASP A 42 5.15 -10.27 -1.69
C ASP A 42 4.17 -10.54 -2.84
N ARG A 43 3.56 -11.73 -2.90
CA ARG A 43 2.49 -12.08 -3.84
C ARG A 43 1.09 -11.72 -3.34
N CYS A 44 0.95 -11.33 -2.08
CA CYS A 44 -0.33 -10.98 -1.49
C CYS A 44 -0.37 -9.49 -1.17
N LEU A 45 -1.24 -8.74 -1.85
CA LEU A 45 -1.41 -7.31 -1.64
C LEU A 45 -2.63 -7.02 -0.78
N VAL A 46 -2.45 -6.11 0.18
CA VAL A 46 -3.49 -5.70 1.13
C VAL A 46 -3.72 -4.20 1.04
N THR A 47 -4.99 -3.80 1.19
CA THR A 47 -5.39 -2.39 1.20
C THR A 47 -5.57 -1.90 2.63
N ARG A 48 -4.63 -1.11 3.12
CA ARG A 48 -4.75 -0.46 4.44
C ARG A 48 -5.52 0.83 4.31
N VAL A 49 -6.51 1.03 5.16
CA VAL A 49 -7.36 2.22 5.12
C VAL A 49 -7.07 3.15 6.29
N TYR A 50 -6.88 4.42 5.98
CA TYR A 50 -6.57 5.47 6.93
C TYR A 50 -7.64 6.55 6.89
N ALA A 51 -8.01 7.07 8.06
CA ALA A 51 -8.84 8.25 8.20
C ALA A 51 -7.95 9.50 8.25
N CYS A 52 -8.23 10.45 7.37
CA CYS A 52 -7.44 11.64 7.14
C CYS A 52 -8.27 12.91 7.38
N ASN A 53 -7.58 13.97 7.80
CA ASN A 53 -8.12 15.33 7.79
C ASN A 53 -7.37 16.16 6.75
N ASP A 54 -8.10 16.93 5.96
CA ASP A 54 -7.54 17.87 4.98
C ASP A 54 -6.71 18.97 5.66
N VAL A 55 -5.69 19.48 4.95
CA VAL A 55 -4.82 20.60 5.35
C VAL A 55 -5.63 21.86 5.60
N PHE A 56 -6.66 22.09 4.80
CA PHE A 56 -7.55 23.25 4.93
C PHE A 56 -8.59 23.11 6.06
N GLY A 57 -8.60 21.98 6.78
CA GLY A 57 -9.34 21.80 8.02
C GLY A 57 -10.85 21.57 7.88
N THR A 58 -11.40 21.56 6.67
CA THR A 58 -12.84 21.47 6.42
C THR A 58 -13.32 20.07 5.99
N GLY A 59 -12.42 19.19 5.53
CA GLY A 59 -12.76 17.87 5.00
C GLY A 59 -12.16 16.70 5.79
N ARG A 60 -12.97 15.65 6.02
CA ARG A 60 -12.51 14.31 6.41
C ARG A 60 -12.61 13.40 5.20
N PHE A 61 -11.60 12.57 4.98
CA PHE A 61 -11.60 11.60 3.89
C PHE A 61 -10.91 10.30 4.32
N LEU A 62 -11.15 9.22 3.57
CA LEU A 62 -10.39 8.00 3.70
C LEU A 62 -9.30 7.95 2.64
N ALA A 63 -8.16 7.36 2.98
CA ALA A 63 -7.12 7.04 2.01
C ALA A 63 -6.79 5.55 2.11
N GLY A 64 -6.60 4.91 0.96
CA GLY A 64 -6.16 3.53 0.85
C GLY A 64 -4.66 3.45 0.55
N VAL A 65 -4.01 2.41 1.05
CA VAL A 65 -2.60 2.13 0.79
C VAL A 65 -2.43 0.65 0.47
N ILE A 66 -2.03 0.35 -0.76
CA ILE A 66 -1.74 -0.99 -1.25
C ILE A 66 -0.28 -1.32 -0.92
N VAL A 67 -0.08 -2.36 -0.13
CA VAL A 67 1.24 -2.88 0.29
C VAL A 67 1.23 -4.40 0.30
N PRO A 68 2.40 -5.06 0.29
CA PRO A 68 2.48 -6.49 0.57
C PRO A 68 1.88 -6.85 1.94
N ALA A 69 1.38 -8.06 2.06
CA ALA A 69 0.83 -8.59 3.31
C ALA A 69 1.88 -8.53 4.43
N GLY A 70 1.42 -8.17 5.63
CA GLY A 70 2.27 -7.93 6.80
C GLY A 70 2.97 -6.57 6.81
N ALA A 71 3.22 -5.95 5.65
CA ALA A 71 3.96 -4.68 5.60
C ALA A 71 3.13 -3.53 6.18
N ARG A 72 3.76 -2.70 7.02
CA ARG A 72 3.15 -1.52 7.64
C ARG A 72 3.93 -0.26 7.20
N PRO A 73 3.37 0.59 6.31
CA PRO A 73 4.04 1.83 5.93
C PRO A 73 4.07 2.80 7.11
N PRO A 74 5.16 3.57 7.31
CA PRO A 74 5.20 4.61 8.32
C PRO A 74 4.06 5.60 8.11
N THR A 75 3.29 5.84 9.16
CA THR A 75 2.12 6.73 9.14
C THR A 75 2.45 8.12 8.58
N GLU A 76 3.66 8.62 8.87
CA GLU A 76 4.13 9.92 8.38
C GLU A 76 4.37 9.93 6.85
N ALA A 77 4.92 8.85 6.29
CA ALA A 77 5.11 8.72 4.84
C ALA A 77 3.76 8.73 4.12
N VAL A 78 2.77 8.01 4.65
CA VAL A 78 1.40 8.04 4.14
C VAL A 78 0.80 9.44 4.26
N ARG A 79 0.93 10.10 5.43
CA ARG A 79 0.41 11.45 5.69
C ARG A 79 0.89 12.45 4.64
N LEU A 80 2.20 12.47 4.40
CA LEU A 80 2.83 13.37 3.42
C LEU A 80 2.36 13.05 2.01
N ALA A 81 2.29 11.76 1.65
CA ALA A 81 1.92 11.31 0.32
C ALA A 81 0.46 11.64 -0.06
N VAL A 82 -0.47 11.55 0.91
CA VAL A 82 -1.89 11.93 0.70
C VAL A 82 -2.15 13.41 0.92
N GLY A 83 -1.15 14.18 1.36
CA GLY A 83 -1.30 15.60 1.69
C GLY A 83 -2.26 15.83 2.85
N ALA A 84 -2.28 14.96 3.87
CA ALA A 84 -3.17 15.13 5.02
C ALA A 84 -2.53 15.98 6.13
N ARG A 85 -3.35 16.73 6.84
CA ARG A 85 -2.94 17.40 8.08
C ARG A 85 -2.61 16.37 9.16
N ASN A 86 -3.54 15.45 9.38
CA ASN A 86 -3.46 14.37 10.35
C ASN A 86 -3.97 13.08 9.71
N ILE A 87 -3.41 11.95 10.12
CA ILE A 87 -3.80 10.63 9.65
C ILE A 87 -3.79 9.63 10.80
N ARG A 88 -4.69 8.63 10.74
CA ARG A 88 -4.73 7.49 11.66
C ARG A 88 -5.33 6.28 10.94
N PRO A 89 -5.08 5.04 11.39
CA PRO A 89 -5.82 3.88 10.90
C PRO A 89 -7.34 4.13 11.00
N ALA A 90 -8.07 3.80 9.95
CA ALA A 90 -9.51 3.97 9.92
C ALA A 90 -10.20 2.94 10.82
N ARG A 91 -11.30 3.34 11.45
CA ARG A 91 -12.12 2.42 12.23
C ARG A 91 -12.98 1.57 11.29
N ALA A 92 -13.24 0.32 11.68
CA ALA A 92 -13.94 -0.64 10.84
C ALA A 92 -15.35 -0.19 10.42
N ASP A 93 -16.11 0.43 11.33
CA ASP A 93 -17.44 0.99 11.05
C ASP A 93 -17.40 2.03 9.92
N LEU A 94 -16.40 2.92 9.94
CA LEU A 94 -16.22 3.93 8.91
C LEU A 94 -15.78 3.32 7.57
N VAL A 95 -14.85 2.35 7.59
CA VAL A 95 -14.40 1.66 6.37
C VAL A 95 -15.56 0.93 5.71
N ASN A 96 -16.34 0.18 6.50
CA ASN A 96 -17.51 -0.55 6.02
C ASN A 96 -18.55 0.38 5.41
N ALA A 97 -18.83 1.50 6.06
CA ALA A 97 -19.82 2.47 5.59
C ALA A 97 -19.40 3.17 4.28
N VAL A 98 -18.12 3.51 4.12
CA VAL A 98 -17.64 4.30 2.98
C VAL A 98 -17.26 3.43 1.79
N THR A 99 -16.58 2.31 2.02
CA THR A 99 -16.06 1.45 0.94
C THR A 99 -17.06 0.37 0.53
N GLU A 100 -18.01 0.07 1.41
CA GLU A 100 -18.93 -1.07 1.35
C GLU A 100 -18.22 -2.43 1.46
N TYR A 101 -16.92 -2.47 1.75
CA TYR A 101 -16.17 -3.68 2.05
C TYR A 101 -16.09 -3.97 3.54
N ALA A 102 -15.83 -5.22 3.92
CA ALA A 102 -15.38 -5.51 5.29
C ALA A 102 -14.00 -4.92 5.52
N ALA A 103 -13.80 -4.20 6.63
CA ALA A 103 -12.58 -3.42 6.89
C ALA A 103 -11.26 -4.21 6.83
N GLY A 104 -11.27 -5.50 7.17
CA GLY A 104 -10.09 -6.38 7.04
C GLY A 104 -9.88 -6.95 5.64
N LEU A 105 -10.85 -6.82 4.75
CA LEU A 105 -10.91 -7.51 3.45
C LEU A 105 -11.18 -6.53 2.30
N VAL A 106 -10.70 -5.30 2.43
CA VAL A 106 -10.89 -4.24 1.43
C VAL A 106 -10.16 -4.60 0.13
N CYS A 107 -10.92 -4.77 -0.94
CA CYS A 107 -10.36 -4.89 -2.29
C CYS A 107 -9.84 -3.52 -2.76
N PRO A 108 -8.67 -3.45 -3.43
CA PRO A 108 -8.16 -2.19 -4.00
C PRO A 108 -8.96 -1.69 -5.22
N LEU A 109 -9.99 -2.42 -5.65
CA LEU A 109 -10.87 -2.08 -6.77
C LEU A 109 -12.25 -1.65 -6.26
N LEU A 110 -12.99 -0.91 -7.10
CA LEU A 110 -14.35 -0.41 -6.80
C LEU A 110 -14.44 0.44 -5.51
N LEU A 111 -13.34 1.09 -5.13
CA LEU A 111 -13.33 2.07 -4.06
C LEU A 111 -13.95 3.39 -4.53
N PRO A 112 -14.52 4.20 -3.62
CA PRO A 112 -15.06 5.52 -3.97
C PRO A 112 -13.99 6.40 -4.63
N SER A 113 -14.36 7.14 -5.68
CA SER A 113 -13.43 8.05 -6.38
C SER A 113 -12.90 9.19 -5.50
N SER A 114 -13.58 9.48 -4.39
CA SER A 114 -13.15 10.45 -3.38
C SER A 114 -12.08 9.92 -2.42
N MET A 115 -11.79 8.61 -2.46
CA MET A 115 -10.80 7.96 -1.60
C MET A 115 -9.49 7.79 -2.36
N PRO A 116 -8.47 8.66 -2.15
CA PRO A 116 -7.17 8.49 -2.78
C PRO A 116 -6.55 7.16 -2.41
N LEU A 117 -5.94 6.51 -3.41
CA LEU A 117 -5.28 5.22 -3.26
C LEU A 117 -3.80 5.37 -3.59
N LEU A 118 -2.94 4.90 -2.69
CA LEU A 118 -1.49 4.83 -2.89
C LEU A 118 -1.07 3.38 -3.07
N ILE A 119 0.04 3.14 -3.77
CA ILE A 119 0.69 1.84 -3.84
C ILE A 119 2.18 2.01 -3.56
N ASP A 120 2.77 1.09 -2.78
CA ASP A 120 4.21 1.11 -2.57
C ASP A 120 4.93 0.84 -3.90
N ARG A 121 5.87 1.71 -4.25
CA ARG A 121 6.59 1.63 -5.53
C ARG A 121 7.29 0.29 -5.72
N ARG A 122 7.79 -0.34 -4.66
CA ARG A 122 8.42 -1.67 -4.76
C ARG A 122 7.43 -2.78 -5.09
N ALA A 123 6.15 -2.63 -4.74
CA ALA A 123 5.11 -3.57 -5.16
C ALA A 123 4.79 -3.45 -6.65
N VAL A 124 5.07 -2.29 -7.26
CA VAL A 124 4.92 -2.06 -8.70
C VAL A 124 6.17 -2.51 -9.46
N ASP A 125 7.35 -2.12 -8.99
CA ASP A 125 8.63 -2.32 -9.69
C ASP A 125 9.28 -3.68 -9.38
N GLY A 126 8.99 -4.26 -8.21
CA GLY A 126 9.65 -5.46 -7.69
C GLY A 126 9.08 -6.78 -8.22
N LEU A 127 7.92 -6.75 -8.88
CA LEU A 127 7.34 -7.93 -9.53
C LEU A 127 7.49 -7.80 -11.05
N PRO A 128 7.90 -8.87 -11.75
CA PRO A 128 7.73 -8.96 -13.19
C PRO A 128 6.30 -8.57 -13.56
N GLY A 129 6.12 -7.67 -14.53
CA GLY A 129 4.80 -7.09 -14.81
C GLY A 129 3.70 -8.08 -15.20
N ASP A 130 4.04 -9.33 -15.52
CA ASP A 130 3.13 -10.44 -15.83
C ASP A 130 2.71 -11.29 -14.62
N ASP A 131 3.33 -11.08 -13.47
CA ASP A 131 3.11 -11.91 -12.30
C ASP A 131 1.73 -11.68 -11.67
N VAL A 132 1.10 -12.79 -11.28
CA VAL A 132 -0.19 -12.80 -10.59
C VAL A 132 0.01 -12.47 -9.12
N VAL A 133 -0.68 -11.45 -8.66
CA VAL A 133 -0.81 -11.07 -7.25
C VAL A 133 -2.21 -11.41 -6.74
N TYR A 134 -2.31 -11.60 -5.43
CA TYR A 134 -3.54 -11.97 -4.75
C TYR A 134 -3.97 -10.86 -3.79
N THR A 135 -5.26 -10.53 -3.78
CA THR A 135 -5.83 -9.55 -2.85
C THR A 135 -7.22 -9.97 -2.39
N ALA A 136 -7.75 -9.32 -1.37
CA ALA A 136 -9.08 -9.61 -0.85
C ALA A 136 -10.18 -9.20 -1.86
N THR A 137 -11.31 -9.89 -1.80
CA THR A 137 -12.50 -9.67 -2.65
C THR A 137 -13.65 -8.96 -1.91
N GLY A 138 -13.48 -8.67 -0.62
CA GLY A 138 -14.55 -8.15 0.24
C GLY A 138 -15.19 -9.17 1.18
N GLU A 139 -14.86 -10.46 1.02
CA GLU A 139 -15.42 -11.56 1.80
C GLU A 139 -14.33 -12.55 2.26
N ALA A 140 -14.64 -13.34 3.29
CA ALA A 140 -13.65 -14.11 4.04
C ALA A 140 -13.11 -15.35 3.33
N SER A 141 -13.82 -15.87 2.32
CA SER A 141 -13.54 -17.20 1.76
C SER A 141 -13.00 -17.17 0.33
N THR A 142 -12.71 -15.98 -0.21
CA THR A 142 -12.18 -15.84 -1.57
C THR A 142 -11.06 -14.82 -1.66
N ALA A 143 -10.25 -14.96 -2.71
CA ALA A 143 -9.21 -14.02 -3.09
C ALA A 143 -9.28 -13.75 -4.59
N LEU A 144 -8.88 -12.54 -4.99
CA LEU A 144 -8.74 -12.13 -6.37
C LEU A 144 -7.29 -12.39 -6.79
N GLY A 145 -7.07 -13.29 -7.74
CA GLY A 145 -5.81 -13.42 -8.47
C GLY A 145 -5.87 -12.59 -9.75
N ILE A 146 -4.91 -11.69 -9.93
CA ILE A 146 -4.86 -10.79 -11.09
C ILE A 146 -3.41 -10.40 -11.38
N ARG A 147 -3.08 -10.11 -12.64
CA ARG A 147 -1.74 -9.59 -12.97
C ARG A 147 -1.48 -8.27 -12.24
N GLY A 148 -0.30 -8.12 -11.65
CA GLY A 148 0.08 -6.92 -10.89
C GLY A 148 -0.10 -5.62 -11.68
N ARG A 149 0.33 -5.59 -12.95
CA ARG A 149 0.13 -4.42 -13.83
C ARG A 149 -1.33 -4.06 -14.05
N THR A 150 -2.20 -5.08 -14.14
CA THR A 150 -3.62 -4.89 -14.41
C THR A 150 -4.31 -4.36 -13.16
N LEU A 151 -3.97 -4.92 -11.98
CA LEU A 151 -4.43 -4.39 -10.71
C LEU A 151 -4.02 -2.92 -10.53
N TYR A 152 -2.76 -2.60 -10.82
CA TYR A 152 -2.26 -1.23 -10.76
C TYR A 152 -3.05 -0.29 -11.67
N ALA A 153 -3.20 -0.65 -12.96
CA ALA A 153 -3.94 0.15 -13.93
C ALA A 153 -5.40 0.38 -13.54
N LEU A 154 -6.09 -0.65 -13.03
CA LEU A 154 -7.51 -0.59 -12.64
C LEU A 154 -7.73 0.13 -11.31
N SER A 155 -6.80 0.02 -10.36
CA SER A 155 -6.90 0.65 -9.04
C SER A 155 -6.70 2.17 -9.10
N GLN A 156 -6.07 2.68 -10.16
CA GLN A 156 -5.64 4.08 -10.29
C GLN A 156 -4.78 4.57 -9.10
N ALA A 157 -4.10 3.63 -8.42
CA ALA A 157 -3.28 3.95 -7.27
C ALA A 157 -2.07 4.79 -7.69
N LYS A 158 -1.74 5.81 -6.89
CA LYS A 158 -0.54 6.62 -7.09
C LYS A 158 0.69 5.89 -6.49
N PRO A 159 1.75 5.61 -7.28
CA PRO A 159 2.94 4.97 -6.78
C PRO A 159 3.76 5.93 -5.90
N VAL A 160 4.15 5.46 -4.70
CA VAL A 160 4.91 6.24 -3.72
C VAL A 160 5.92 5.33 -3.02
N ASP A 161 7.08 5.85 -2.64
CA ASP A 161 8.05 5.15 -1.80
C ASP A 161 7.57 5.15 -0.35
N LEU A 162 6.79 4.14 0.03
CA LEU A 162 6.12 4.06 1.33
C LEU A 162 6.91 3.24 2.35
N LEU A 163 7.65 2.24 1.88
CA LEU A 163 8.42 1.32 2.73
C LEU A 163 9.94 1.59 2.69
N SER A 164 10.36 2.62 1.97
CA SER A 164 11.75 3.06 2.04
C SER A 164 12.00 3.69 3.41
N PRO A 165 13.11 3.35 4.10
CA PRO A 165 13.52 4.12 5.25
C PRO A 165 13.65 5.56 4.78
N ALA A 166 13.05 6.51 5.52
CA ALA A 166 13.30 7.92 5.28
C ALA A 166 14.83 8.06 5.30
N SER A 167 15.44 8.25 4.13
CA SER A 167 16.84 8.65 4.06
C SER A 167 16.87 9.93 4.85
N GLY A 168 17.43 9.85 6.05
CA GLY A 168 17.44 10.95 6.98
C GLY A 168 18.01 12.18 6.29
N LEU A 169 17.59 13.35 6.75
CA LEU A 169 18.49 14.50 6.73
C LEU A 169 19.80 14.05 7.40
N ALA A 170 20.74 13.54 6.61
CA ALA A 170 22.14 13.64 6.93
C ALA A 170 22.54 15.03 6.47
N ASP A 171 22.54 15.98 7.41
CA ASP A 171 23.17 17.27 7.22
C ASP A 171 24.62 17.06 6.76
N PRO A 172 25.06 17.66 5.63
CA PRO A 172 26.46 17.67 5.26
C PRO A 172 27.13 18.80 6.03
N ILE A 173 27.60 18.54 7.25
CA ILE A 173 28.48 19.49 7.94
C ILE A 173 29.84 18.83 8.18
N GLY A 174 30.73 19.07 7.21
CA GLY A 174 32.10 19.49 7.50
C GLY A 174 33.15 18.41 7.73
N SER A 175 33.56 17.71 6.67
CA SER A 175 34.97 17.29 6.59
C SER A 175 35.80 18.51 6.19
N VAL A 176 36.24 19.30 7.17
CA VAL A 176 37.26 20.32 6.92
C VAL A 176 38.58 19.60 6.73
N GLY A 177 39.17 19.86 5.57
CA GLY A 177 40.35 19.20 5.05
C GLY A 177 41.59 19.38 5.92
N SER A 178 42.37 18.30 5.89
CA SER A 178 43.82 18.27 5.98
C SER A 178 44.46 19.50 5.32
N ALA A 179 45.23 20.27 6.10
CA ALA A 179 46.21 21.21 5.61
C ALA A 179 47.62 20.71 5.98
N ALA A 180 48.45 20.61 4.94
CA ALA A 180 49.80 20.12 4.96
C ALA A 180 50.80 21.07 5.63
N GLY A 181 51.83 20.48 6.26
CA GLY A 181 53.25 20.76 5.98
C GLY A 181 53.92 22.00 6.59
N ALA A 182 54.85 21.75 7.52
CA ALA A 182 56.19 22.36 7.64
C ALA A 182 56.85 21.76 8.91
N GLY A 183 58.06 21.22 8.97
CA GLY A 183 59.26 21.44 8.17
C GLY A 183 60.31 22.23 8.96
N ARG A 184 61.21 21.51 9.69
CA ARG A 184 62.50 21.95 10.30
C ARG A 184 62.37 22.85 11.57
N ALA A 185 63.27 22.86 12.57
CA ALA A 185 64.66 22.43 12.71
C ALA A 185 65.11 22.25 14.19
N SER A 186 66.11 21.38 14.41
CA SER A 186 67.35 21.52 15.22
C SER A 186 67.36 21.79 16.75
N GLY A 187 68.28 21.09 17.45
CA GLY A 187 68.88 21.47 18.73
C GLY A 187 69.24 20.26 19.62
N ARG A 188 70.36 19.58 19.32
CA ARG A 188 71.58 19.43 20.15
C ARG A 188 71.51 18.44 21.31
#